data_AF-A0A817RW40-F1
#
_entry.id   AF-A0A817RW40-F1
#
_cell.length_a   1.000
_cell.length_b   1.000
_cell.length_c   1.000
_cell.angle_alpha   90.00
_cell.angle_beta   90.00
_cell.angle_gamma   90.00
#
_symmetry.space_group_name_H-M   'P 1'
#
loop_
_entity.id
_entity.type
_entity.pdbx_description
1 polymer ?
#
loop_
_entity_poly.entity_id
_entity_poly.type
_entity_poly.pdbx_seq_one_letter_code
_entity_poly.pdbx_strand_id
1 'polypeptide(L)'
;MMNKKRKRNTINRYQLTEYENFIKFQQLVRAYSSEEHAKSAPMFYGLNASPLGLCAFALTTFVVSMYLAGATVPVGASMGVVMGAALFYGGVVQILGGYLEYREGNNFGALTFCSYGAFWLSFASLDVAAFNFLVGYKDPEVLSNAFGVFFLGWTIFTALMFLSSLRTNLVTSHQNLQRASGAFGILTASLAWYSGFSQLLNKSNWFFKWPLFAIRHRPATDAEKLLEPA
;
A
#
# COMPACT_ATOMS: atom_id res chain seq x y z
N MET A 1 9.77 -0.12 61.47
CA MET A 1 9.56 -0.69 60.12
C MET A 1 9.54 0.44 59.10
N MET A 2 10.62 0.59 58.30
CA MET A 2 10.83 1.65 57.31
C MET A 2 9.86 1.57 56.13
N ASN A 3 9.09 2.63 55.88
CA ASN A 3 8.12 2.69 54.79
C ASN A 3 8.83 3.06 53.46
N LYS A 4 9.02 2.06 52.59
CA LYS A 4 9.66 2.09 51.26
C LYS A 4 8.95 2.96 50.19
N LYS A 5 8.11 3.93 50.56
CA LYS A 5 7.23 4.67 49.61
C LYS A 5 7.65 6.09 49.22
N ARG A 6 8.83 6.58 49.62
CA ARG A 6 9.25 7.98 49.37
C ARG A 6 10.49 8.16 48.49
N LYS A 7 10.57 7.42 47.37
CA LYS A 7 11.58 7.64 46.30
C LYS A 7 10.92 7.75 44.92
N ARG A 8 9.90 8.60 44.80
CA ARG A 8 9.34 8.94 43.48
C ARG A 8 9.03 10.44 43.43
N ASN A 9 9.58 11.06 42.39
CA ASN A 9 9.26 12.39 41.87
C ASN A 9 9.80 13.61 42.62
N THR A 10 11.06 13.94 42.33
CA THR A 10 11.55 15.33 42.30
C THR A 10 12.23 15.57 40.95
N ILE A 11 11.45 15.55 39.87
CA ILE A 11 11.90 16.14 38.60
C ILE A 11 11.84 17.66 38.83
N ASN A 12 12.99 18.32 38.70
CA ASN A 12 13.12 19.75 38.97
C ASN A 12 12.27 20.55 37.97
N ARG A 13 11.55 21.59 38.42
CA ARG A 13 10.63 22.38 37.59
C ARG A 13 11.31 22.92 36.32
N TYR A 14 12.60 23.24 36.41
CA TYR A 14 13.43 23.66 35.28
C TYR A 14 13.58 22.59 34.18
N GLN A 15 13.75 21.32 34.54
CA GLN A 15 13.85 20.22 33.58
C GLN A 15 12.52 19.92 32.89
N LEU A 16 11.39 20.14 33.58
CA LEU A 16 10.07 20.04 32.98
C LEU A 16 9.87 21.14 31.93
N THR A 17 10.33 22.37 32.19
CA THR A 17 10.21 23.49 31.24
C THR A 17 11.07 23.27 29.99
N GLU A 18 12.29 22.75 30.13
CA GLU A 18 13.13 22.40 28.97
C GLU A 18 12.52 21.28 28.13
N TYR A 19 11.95 20.26 28.77
CA TYR A 19 11.28 19.16 28.07
C TYR A 19 10.03 19.66 27.32
N GLU A 20 9.21 20.51 27.93
CA GLU A 20 8.06 21.13 27.26
C GLU A 20 8.49 22.01 26.08
N ASN A 21 9.56 22.80 26.24
CA ASN A 21 10.11 23.62 25.17
C ASN A 21 10.66 22.77 24.02
N PHE A 22 11.31 21.64 24.33
CA PHE A 22 11.81 20.71 23.32
C PHE A 22 10.66 20.05 22.54
N ILE A 23 9.58 19.65 23.21
CA ILE A 23 8.38 19.09 22.55
C ILE A 23 7.68 20.14 21.68
N LYS A 24 7.54 21.39 22.17
CA LYS A 24 6.99 22.50 21.36
C LYS A 24 7.86 22.79 20.14
N PHE A 25 9.19 22.80 20.29
CA PHE A 25 10.10 22.99 19.17
C PHE A 25 9.96 21.87 18.13
N GLN A 26 9.88 20.61 18.56
CA GLN A 26 9.63 19.47 17.66
C GLN A 26 8.28 19.58 16.93
N GLN A 27 7.24 20.07 17.61
CA GLN A 27 5.94 20.34 17.00
C GLN A 27 6.02 21.48 15.97
N LEU A 28 6.71 22.58 16.29
CA LEU A 28 6.91 23.71 15.39
C LEU A 28 7.72 23.33 14.15
N VAL A 29 8.79 22.56 14.30
CA VAL A 29 9.59 22.06 13.16
C VAL A 29 8.75 21.14 12.26
N ARG A 30 7.90 20.28 12.83
CA ARG A 30 6.97 19.44 12.05
C ARG A 30 5.88 20.26 11.36
N ALA A 31 5.34 21.27 12.02
CA ALA A 31 4.34 22.16 11.45
C ALA A 31 4.91 22.98 10.28
N TYR A 32 6.09 23.58 10.50
CA TYR A 32 6.81 24.33 9.47
C TYR A 32 7.18 23.44 8.28
N SER A 33 7.71 22.24 8.51
CA SER A 33 8.04 21.34 7.40
C SER A 33 6.79 20.90 6.63
N SER A 34 5.67 20.65 7.31
CA SER A 34 4.41 20.29 6.64
C SER A 34 3.84 21.43 5.79
N GLU A 35 3.97 22.68 6.23
CA GLU A 35 3.58 23.86 5.45
C GLU A 35 4.44 24.04 4.20
N GLU A 36 5.75 23.86 4.33
CA GLU A 36 6.70 24.01 3.21
C GLU A 36 6.50 22.91 2.15
N HIS A 37 6.19 21.68 2.57
CA HIS A 37 5.79 20.59 1.68
C HIS A 37 4.43 20.86 1.00
N ALA A 38 3.47 21.48 1.70
CA ALA A 38 2.17 21.84 1.14
C ALA A 38 2.26 22.97 0.09
N LYS A 39 3.19 23.93 0.28
CA LYS A 39 3.40 25.08 -0.62
C LYS A 39 4.20 24.73 -1.88
N SER A 40 5.00 23.66 -1.85
CA SER A 40 5.90 23.28 -2.96
C SER A 40 5.35 22.18 -3.87
N ALA A 41 4.30 21.46 -3.47
CA ALA A 41 3.68 20.46 -4.33
C ALA A 41 2.84 21.15 -5.41
N PRO A 42 3.12 20.97 -6.72
CA PRO A 42 2.17 21.34 -7.75
C PRO A 42 0.94 20.46 -7.58
N MET A 43 -0.08 21.00 -6.92
CA MET A 43 -1.34 20.32 -6.67
C MET A 43 -2.04 20.13 -8.01
N PHE A 44 -1.90 18.94 -8.61
CA PHE A 44 -2.70 18.51 -9.76
C PHE A 44 -4.14 18.31 -9.29
N TYR A 45 -4.87 19.42 -9.14
CA TYR A 45 -6.26 19.42 -8.72
C TYR A 45 -7.10 18.73 -9.81
N GLY A 46 -7.56 17.49 -9.55
CA GLY A 46 -8.67 16.89 -10.29
C GLY A 46 -8.44 15.53 -10.97
N LEU A 47 -7.23 14.97 -10.93
CA LEU A 47 -7.00 13.58 -11.33
C LEU A 47 -6.73 12.75 -10.07
N ASN A 48 -7.28 11.53 -10.02
CA ASN A 48 -6.98 10.54 -8.99
C ASN A 48 -6.43 9.32 -9.73
N ALA A 49 -5.16 9.01 -9.51
CA ALA A 49 -4.48 7.90 -10.17
C ALA A 49 -4.74 6.52 -9.53
N SER A 50 -5.31 6.48 -8.33
CA SER A 50 -5.50 5.26 -7.54
C SER A 50 -6.36 4.21 -8.26
N PRO A 51 -7.46 4.59 -8.95
CA PRO A 51 -8.21 3.66 -9.79
C PRO A 51 -7.34 2.93 -10.81
N LEU A 52 -6.40 3.62 -11.46
CA LEU A 52 -5.56 3.04 -12.49
C LEU A 52 -4.63 1.97 -11.89
N GLY A 53 -3.92 2.32 -10.81
CA GLY A 53 -3.04 1.39 -10.10
C GLY A 53 -3.76 0.18 -9.52
N LEU A 54 -4.96 0.39 -8.95
CA LEU A 54 -5.78 -0.69 -8.38
C LEU A 54 -6.35 -1.62 -9.45
N CYS A 55 -6.84 -1.09 -10.58
CA CYS A 55 -7.35 -1.91 -11.67
C CYS A 55 -6.24 -2.73 -12.36
N ALA A 56 -5.04 -2.15 -12.50
CA ALA A 56 -3.85 -2.83 -13.00
C ALA A 56 -3.47 -4.05 -12.13
N PHE A 57 -3.42 -3.83 -10.82
CA PHE A 57 -3.18 -4.88 -9.85
C PHE A 57 -4.27 -5.95 -9.86
N ALA A 58 -5.54 -5.52 -9.82
CA ALA A 58 -6.70 -6.39 -9.70
C ALA A 58 -6.82 -7.35 -10.89
N LEU A 59 -6.75 -6.84 -12.11
CA LEU A 59 -6.88 -7.68 -13.30
C LEU A 59 -5.77 -8.74 -13.36
N THR A 60 -4.53 -8.32 -13.15
CA THR A 60 -3.38 -9.24 -13.20
C THR A 60 -3.48 -10.32 -12.11
N THR A 61 -3.88 -9.92 -10.90
CA THR A 61 -4.09 -10.83 -9.77
C THR A 61 -5.24 -11.79 -10.04
N PHE A 62 -6.35 -11.31 -10.62
CA PHE A 62 -7.48 -12.15 -10.98
C PHE A 62 -7.08 -13.22 -12.00
N VAL A 63 -6.39 -12.83 -13.08
CA VAL A 63 -5.97 -13.75 -14.14
C VAL A 63 -5.02 -14.81 -13.59
N VAL A 64 -4.00 -14.45 -12.81
CA VAL A 64 -3.11 -15.45 -12.19
C VAL A 64 -3.88 -16.37 -11.24
N SER A 65 -4.85 -15.83 -10.48
CA SER A 65 -5.60 -16.61 -9.49
C SER A 65 -6.52 -17.63 -10.15
N MET A 66 -7.10 -17.31 -11.32
CA MET A 66 -7.89 -18.26 -12.10
C MET A 66 -7.04 -19.44 -12.59
N TYR A 67 -5.82 -19.16 -13.06
CA TYR A 67 -4.86 -20.20 -13.47
C TYR A 67 -4.43 -21.07 -12.29
N LEU A 68 -4.08 -20.46 -11.15
CA LEU A 68 -3.68 -21.18 -9.94
C LEU A 68 -4.83 -21.99 -9.33
N ALA A 69 -6.08 -21.53 -9.48
CA ALA A 69 -7.27 -22.24 -9.03
C ALA A 69 -7.67 -23.39 -9.97
N GLY A 70 -7.05 -23.52 -11.14
CA GLY A 70 -7.47 -24.48 -12.15
C GLY A 70 -8.85 -24.17 -12.75
N ALA A 71 -9.30 -22.91 -12.62
CA ALA A 71 -10.62 -22.50 -13.07
C ALA A 71 -10.55 -22.26 -14.59
N THR A 72 -11.24 -23.13 -15.35
CA THR A 72 -11.28 -23.21 -16.83
C THR A 72 -9.94 -23.50 -17.53
N VAL A 73 -8.80 -23.27 -16.89
CA VAL A 73 -7.46 -23.62 -17.37
C VAL A 73 -6.86 -24.69 -16.44
N PRO A 74 -6.33 -25.82 -16.95
CA PRO A 74 -5.72 -26.85 -16.11
C PRO A 74 -4.54 -26.32 -15.30
N VAL A 75 -4.40 -26.80 -14.06
CA VAL A 75 -3.24 -26.51 -13.21
C VAL A 75 -1.97 -26.99 -13.92
N GLY A 76 -0.94 -26.14 -13.97
CA GLY A 76 0.32 -26.43 -14.65
C GLY A 76 0.33 -26.11 -16.15
N ALA A 77 -0.76 -25.56 -16.70
CA ALA A 77 -0.73 -24.98 -18.04
C ALA A 77 0.23 -23.78 -18.11
N SER A 78 0.71 -23.45 -19.32
CA SER A 78 1.58 -22.31 -19.56
C SER A 78 0.96 -21.02 -19.01
N MET A 79 1.76 -20.25 -18.26
CA MET A 79 1.34 -18.97 -17.70
C MET A 79 1.59 -17.78 -18.64
N GLY A 80 1.91 -18.00 -19.92
CA GLY A 80 2.30 -16.93 -20.84
C GLY A 80 1.29 -15.77 -20.95
N VAL A 81 -0.02 -16.08 -20.89
CA VAL A 81 -1.09 -15.04 -20.86
C VAL A 81 -1.01 -14.19 -19.58
N VAL A 82 -0.74 -14.84 -18.43
CA VAL A 82 -0.52 -14.17 -17.14
C VAL A 82 0.72 -13.29 -17.22
N MET A 83 1.80 -13.79 -17.82
CA MET A 83 3.06 -13.04 -17.96
C MET A 83 2.90 -11.80 -18.86
N GLY A 84 2.08 -11.88 -19.90
CA GLY A 84 1.72 -10.71 -20.72
C GLY A 84 1.00 -9.62 -19.91
N ALA A 85 -0.01 -10.00 -19.11
CA ALA A 85 -0.72 -9.07 -18.24
C ALA A 85 0.20 -8.49 -17.15
N ALA A 86 1.08 -9.31 -16.58
CA ALA A 86 2.05 -8.91 -15.58
C ALA A 86 3.11 -7.95 -16.13
N LEU A 87 3.61 -8.13 -17.35
CA LEU A 87 4.58 -7.20 -17.93
C LEU A 87 3.97 -5.81 -18.13
N PHE A 88 2.83 -5.73 -18.81
CA PHE A 88 2.35 -4.44 -19.29
C PHE A 88 1.38 -3.76 -18.34
N TYR A 89 0.38 -4.49 -17.84
CA TYR A 89 -0.67 -3.86 -17.05
C TYR A 89 -0.33 -3.86 -15.57
N GLY A 90 -0.20 -5.05 -14.97
CA GLY A 90 0.29 -5.20 -13.60
C GLY A 90 1.67 -4.57 -13.40
N GLY A 91 2.52 -4.54 -14.43
CA GLY A 91 3.86 -3.98 -14.37
C GLY A 91 3.92 -2.50 -14.72
N VAL A 92 4.09 -2.19 -16.01
CA VAL A 92 4.32 -0.81 -16.50
C VAL A 92 3.19 0.14 -16.11
N VAL A 93 1.93 -0.20 -16.40
CA VAL A 93 0.80 0.70 -16.11
C VAL A 93 0.63 0.93 -14.62
N GLN A 94 0.86 -0.10 -13.78
CA GLN A 94 0.80 0.06 -12.34
C GLN A 94 1.90 1.00 -11.81
N ILE A 95 3.13 0.91 -12.33
CA ILE A 95 4.22 1.84 -12.00
C ILE A 95 3.86 3.27 -12.42
N LEU A 96 3.29 3.44 -13.62
CA LEU A 96 2.82 4.77 -14.06
C LEU A 96 1.74 5.32 -13.12
N GLY A 97 0.81 4.50 -12.66
CA GLY A 97 -0.15 4.87 -11.61
C GLY A 97 0.53 5.32 -10.32
N GLY A 98 1.55 4.60 -9.86
CA GLY A 98 2.34 4.99 -8.68
C GLY A 98 3.15 6.28 -8.85
N TYR A 99 3.68 6.53 -10.04
CA TYR A 99 4.35 7.80 -10.35
C TYR A 99 3.36 8.98 -10.29
N LEU A 100 2.13 8.80 -10.76
CA LEU A 100 1.09 9.82 -10.68
C LEU A 100 0.65 10.07 -9.23
N GLU A 101 0.50 9.02 -8.42
CA GLU A 101 0.24 9.14 -6.97
C GLU A 101 1.34 9.93 -6.24
N TYR A 102 2.59 9.72 -6.63
CA TYR A 102 3.72 10.48 -6.07
C TYR A 102 3.60 11.97 -6.38
N ARG A 103 3.18 12.33 -7.60
CA ARG A 103 2.94 13.72 -8.01
C ARG A 103 1.75 14.36 -7.27
N GLU A 104 0.77 13.56 -6.88
CA GLU A 104 -0.38 13.99 -6.08
C GLU A 104 -0.06 14.07 -4.57
N GLY A 105 1.15 13.68 -4.15
CA GLY A 105 1.57 13.69 -2.75
C GLY A 105 1.09 12.48 -1.94
N ASN A 106 0.50 11.47 -2.58
CA ASN A 106 0.09 10.24 -1.92
C ASN A 106 1.26 9.24 -1.87
N ASN A 107 2.09 9.38 -0.85
CA ASN A 107 3.25 8.52 -0.63
C ASN A 107 2.88 7.04 -0.44
N PHE A 108 1.73 6.75 0.17
CA PHE A 108 1.27 5.37 0.36
C PHE A 108 0.91 4.74 -0.99
N GLY A 109 0.08 5.43 -1.80
CA GLY A 109 -0.29 4.97 -3.14
C GLY A 109 0.92 4.81 -4.06
N ALA A 110 1.83 5.78 -4.03
CA ALA A 110 3.08 5.75 -4.80
C ALA A 110 3.94 4.53 -4.48
N LEU A 111 4.23 4.29 -3.18
CA LEU A 111 5.01 3.14 -2.76
C LEU A 111 4.30 1.83 -3.11
N THR A 112 2.99 1.76 -2.86
CA THR A 112 2.18 0.57 -3.12
C THR A 112 2.21 0.19 -4.60
N PHE A 113 1.85 1.10 -5.49
CA PHE A 113 1.71 0.79 -6.92
C PHE A 113 3.05 0.61 -7.61
N CYS A 114 4.07 1.42 -7.30
CA CYS A 114 5.40 1.23 -7.86
C CYS A 114 6.02 -0.10 -7.42
N SER A 115 5.91 -0.47 -6.14
CA SER A 115 6.47 -1.73 -5.65
C SER A 115 5.75 -2.95 -6.23
N TYR A 116 4.42 -2.98 -6.24
CA TYR A 116 3.69 -4.11 -6.84
C TYR A 116 3.84 -4.16 -8.37
N GLY A 117 3.99 -3.02 -9.04
CA GLY A 117 4.31 -3.01 -10.47
C GLY A 117 5.72 -3.54 -10.77
N ALA A 118 6.70 -3.18 -9.94
CA ALA A 118 8.04 -3.76 -10.02
C ALA A 118 8.02 -5.27 -9.72
N PHE A 119 7.19 -5.72 -8.77
CA PHE A 119 6.96 -7.15 -8.53
C PHE A 119 6.51 -7.85 -9.82
N TRP A 120 5.46 -7.37 -10.47
CA TRP A 120 4.94 -8.00 -11.69
C TRP A 120 5.95 -8.01 -12.83
N LEU A 121 6.68 -6.92 -13.05
CA LEU A 121 7.77 -6.88 -14.03
C LEU A 121 8.86 -7.88 -13.71
N SER A 122 9.33 -7.92 -12.45
CA SER A 122 10.37 -8.85 -12.03
C SER A 122 9.92 -10.30 -12.18
N PHE A 123 8.70 -10.63 -11.77
CA PHE A 123 8.16 -11.98 -11.85
C PHE A 123 8.00 -12.44 -13.31
N ALA A 124 7.41 -11.60 -14.16
CA ALA A 124 7.24 -11.95 -15.57
C ALA A 124 8.57 -12.02 -16.33
N SER A 125 9.57 -11.22 -15.93
CA SER A 125 10.90 -11.27 -16.54
C SER A 125 11.61 -12.62 -16.35
N LEU A 126 11.25 -13.40 -15.31
CA LEU A 126 11.79 -14.74 -15.10
C LEU A 126 11.35 -15.74 -16.18
N ASP A 127 10.20 -15.49 -16.82
CA ASP A 127 9.67 -16.32 -17.92
C ASP A 127 10.11 -15.84 -19.31
N VAL A 128 10.69 -14.63 -19.41
CA VAL A 128 11.18 -14.09 -20.68
C VAL A 128 12.53 -14.70 -21.02
N ALA A 129 12.53 -15.62 -21.99
CA ALA A 129 13.72 -16.35 -22.43
C ALA A 129 14.92 -15.44 -22.79
N ALA A 130 14.67 -14.25 -23.33
CA ALA A 130 15.73 -13.30 -23.71
C ALA A 130 16.54 -12.78 -22.52
N PHE A 131 15.97 -12.73 -21.31
CA PHE A 131 16.70 -12.29 -20.12
C PHE A 131 17.53 -13.40 -19.48
N ASN A 132 17.16 -14.67 -19.72
CA ASN A 132 17.94 -15.83 -19.32
C ASN A 132 18.27 -15.90 -17.81
N PHE A 133 17.43 -15.32 -16.94
CA PHE A 133 17.68 -15.23 -15.50
C PHE A 133 17.74 -16.58 -14.78
N LEU A 134 17.10 -17.61 -15.35
CA LEU A 134 17.01 -18.93 -14.72
C LEU A 134 18.14 -19.90 -15.13
N VAL A 135 19.03 -19.53 -16.04
CA VAL A 135 20.06 -20.43 -16.61
C VAL A 135 21.04 -21.02 -15.59
N GLY A 136 21.26 -20.33 -14.47
CA GLY A 136 22.15 -20.78 -13.40
C GLY A 136 21.56 -21.89 -12.52
N TYR A 137 20.25 -22.09 -12.55
CA TYR A 137 19.54 -23.03 -11.69
C TYR A 137 19.44 -24.41 -12.35
N LYS A 138 20.47 -25.24 -12.16
CA LYS A 138 20.52 -26.60 -12.69
C LYS A 138 19.73 -27.61 -11.84
N ASP A 139 19.61 -27.33 -10.55
CA ASP A 139 18.86 -28.15 -9.59
C ASP A 139 17.45 -27.57 -9.39
N PRO A 140 16.38 -28.32 -9.71
CA PRO A 140 15.00 -27.89 -9.50
C PRO A 140 14.67 -27.54 -8.04
N GLU A 141 15.31 -28.20 -7.06
CA GLU A 141 15.08 -27.90 -5.64
C GLU A 141 15.63 -26.52 -5.28
N VAL A 142 16.84 -26.21 -5.75
CA VAL A 142 17.46 -24.89 -5.57
C VAL A 142 16.63 -23.79 -6.23
N LEU A 143 16.09 -24.05 -7.43
CA LEU A 143 15.18 -23.12 -8.11
C LEU A 143 13.91 -22.87 -7.30
N SER A 144 13.27 -23.94 -6.80
CA SER A 144 12.08 -23.85 -5.95
C SER A 144 12.35 -23.03 -4.68
N ASN A 145 13.49 -23.28 -4.03
CA ASN A 145 13.91 -22.53 -2.84
C ASN A 145 14.16 -21.05 -3.15
N ALA A 146 14.73 -20.72 -4.31
CA ALA A 146 14.94 -19.34 -4.74
C ALA A 146 13.60 -18.59 -4.97
N PHE A 147 12.62 -19.24 -5.62
CA PHE A 147 11.26 -18.70 -5.71
C PHE A 147 10.63 -18.53 -4.33
N GLY A 148 10.85 -19.49 -3.41
CA GLY A 148 10.40 -19.39 -2.02
C GLY A 148 10.93 -18.15 -1.31
N VAL A 149 12.24 -17.87 -1.43
CA VAL A 149 12.87 -16.66 -0.86
C VAL A 149 12.32 -15.38 -1.51
N PHE A 150 12.16 -15.38 -2.83
CA PHE A 150 11.57 -14.25 -3.56
C PHE A 150 10.16 -13.92 -3.05
N PHE A 151 9.27 -14.91 -2.98
CA PHE A 151 7.90 -14.71 -2.50
C PHE A 151 7.83 -14.41 -1.00
N LEU A 152 8.77 -14.93 -0.19
CA LEU A 152 8.85 -14.59 1.23
C LEU A 152 9.17 -13.10 1.43
N GLY A 153 10.11 -12.55 0.66
CA GLY A 153 10.42 -11.11 0.69
C GLY A 153 9.19 -10.25 0.37
N TRP A 154 8.44 -10.62 -0.67
CA TRP A 154 7.19 -9.94 -1.03
C TRP A 154 6.08 -10.13 0.00
N THR A 155 6.04 -11.27 0.68
CA THR A 155 5.11 -11.51 1.79
C THR A 155 5.39 -10.56 2.96
N ILE A 156 6.66 -10.39 3.33
CA ILE A 156 7.07 -9.45 4.38
C ILE A 156 6.72 -8.01 3.99
N PHE A 157 7.05 -7.61 2.76
CA PHE A 157 6.69 -6.28 2.24
C PHE A 157 5.18 -6.04 2.32
N THR A 158 4.38 -7.01 1.84
CA THR A 158 2.91 -6.93 1.86
C THR A 158 2.38 -6.85 3.28
N ALA A 159 2.96 -7.60 4.24
CA ALA A 159 2.58 -7.53 5.64
C ALA A 159 2.84 -6.13 6.24
N LEU A 160 3.98 -5.49 5.90
CA LEU A 160 4.29 -4.13 6.34
C LEU A 160 3.33 -3.09 5.72
N MET A 161 3.00 -3.25 4.43
CA MET A 161 2.01 -2.40 3.77
C MET A 161 0.62 -2.59 4.37
N PHE A 162 0.23 -3.83 4.69
CA PHE A 162 -1.01 -4.13 5.38
C PHE A 162 -1.06 -3.45 6.76
N LEU A 163 -0.02 -3.59 7.58
CA LEU A 163 0.07 -2.91 8.89
C LEU A 163 -0.02 -1.39 8.76
N SER A 164 0.60 -0.82 7.73
CA SER A 164 0.54 0.61 7.42
C SER A 164 -0.87 1.05 7.02
N SER A 165 -1.63 0.18 6.35
CA SER A 165 -3.02 0.42 5.94
C SER A 165 -4.05 0.27 7.09
N LEU A 166 -3.70 -0.39 8.19
CA LEU A 166 -4.61 -0.52 9.34
C LEU A 166 -4.94 0.82 10.01
N ARG A 167 -4.05 1.81 9.89
CA ARG A 167 -4.33 3.18 10.38
C ARG A 167 -5.35 3.90 9.49
N THR A 168 -5.48 3.51 8.23
CA THR A 168 -6.45 4.09 7.28
C THR A 168 -7.77 3.31 7.22
N ASN A 169 -7.80 2.02 7.56
CA ASN A 169 -9.01 1.19 7.61
C ASN A 169 -8.98 0.22 8.80
N LEU A 170 -9.53 0.63 9.95
CA LEU A 170 -9.80 -0.30 11.06
C LEU A 170 -11.17 -0.96 10.82
N VAL A 171 -11.18 -2.27 10.54
CA VAL A 171 -12.29 -3.29 10.50
C VAL A 171 -11.90 -4.26 9.37
N THR A 172 -11.65 -5.57 9.50
CA THR A 172 -12.07 -6.66 10.40
C THR A 172 -11.09 -7.81 10.22
N SER A 173 -10.59 -8.39 11.32
CA SER A 173 -9.84 -9.65 11.34
C SER A 173 -10.72 -10.74 11.93
N HIS A 174 -10.96 -11.87 11.22
CA HIS A 174 -10.99 -13.24 11.78
C HIS A 174 -11.22 -14.35 10.73
N GLN A 175 -10.34 -15.36 10.84
CA GLN A 175 -10.46 -16.82 10.61
C GLN A 175 -10.93 -17.41 9.25
N ASN A 176 -9.96 -17.97 8.50
CA ASN A 176 -9.86 -19.40 8.14
C ASN A 176 -8.75 -19.58 7.09
N LEU A 177 -7.51 -19.69 7.57
CA LEU A 177 -6.27 -19.85 6.81
C LEU A 177 -6.01 -21.36 6.69
N GLN A 178 -6.05 -22.01 5.53
CA GLN A 178 -4.85 -22.22 4.69
C GLN A 178 -5.19 -22.92 3.34
N ARG A 179 -6.42 -22.81 2.80
CA ARG A 179 -6.80 -23.40 1.49
C ARG A 179 -7.14 -22.39 0.39
N ALA A 180 -6.79 -21.12 0.60
CA ALA A 180 -7.34 -20.00 -0.13
C ALA A 180 -6.29 -19.05 -0.72
N SER A 181 -5.20 -19.51 -1.35
CA SER A 181 -4.33 -18.56 -2.06
C SER A 181 -5.00 -18.04 -3.34
N GLY A 182 -5.57 -18.92 -4.17
CA GLY A 182 -6.32 -18.53 -5.38
C GLY A 182 -7.64 -17.82 -5.08
N ALA A 183 -8.42 -18.32 -4.10
CA ALA A 183 -9.66 -17.65 -3.67
C ALA A 183 -9.39 -16.29 -3.01
N PHE A 184 -8.31 -16.15 -2.24
CA PHE A 184 -7.90 -14.85 -1.70
C PHE A 184 -7.47 -13.90 -2.81
N GLY A 185 -6.72 -14.35 -3.81
CA GLY A 185 -6.36 -13.50 -4.95
C GLY A 185 -7.58 -13.00 -5.74
N ILE A 186 -8.60 -13.84 -5.95
CA ILE A 186 -9.87 -13.42 -6.55
C ILE A 186 -10.60 -12.40 -5.66
N LEU A 187 -10.65 -12.62 -4.33
CA LEU A 187 -11.26 -11.69 -3.38
C LEU A 187 -10.49 -10.37 -3.31
N THR A 188 -9.17 -10.40 -3.23
CA THR A 188 -8.28 -9.25 -3.24
C THR A 188 -8.44 -8.47 -4.54
N ALA A 189 -8.50 -9.14 -5.70
CA ALA A 189 -8.78 -8.50 -6.98
C ALA A 189 -10.16 -7.84 -7.00
N SER A 190 -11.19 -8.53 -6.50
CA SER A 190 -12.55 -8.01 -6.41
C SER A 190 -12.63 -6.77 -5.51
N LEU A 191 -11.95 -6.80 -4.36
CA LEU A 191 -11.85 -5.66 -3.44
C LEU A 191 -11.06 -4.50 -4.07
N ALA A 192 -9.94 -4.78 -4.76
CA ALA A 192 -9.15 -3.76 -5.44
C ALA A 192 -9.93 -3.11 -6.58
N TRP A 193 -10.68 -3.86 -7.38
CA TRP A 193 -11.61 -3.30 -8.37
C TRP A 193 -12.70 -2.46 -7.69
N TYR A 194 -13.34 -2.96 -6.63
CA TYR A 194 -14.32 -2.18 -5.88
C TYR A 194 -13.74 -0.85 -5.40
N SER A 195 -12.55 -0.87 -4.80
CA SER A 195 -11.83 0.32 -4.34
C SER A 195 -11.44 1.24 -5.50
N GLY A 196 -11.02 0.71 -6.65
CA GLY A 196 -10.66 1.52 -7.81
C GLY A 196 -11.88 2.17 -8.47
N PHE A 197 -12.95 1.41 -8.72
CA PHE A 197 -14.17 1.94 -9.33
C PHE A 197 -14.87 2.95 -8.42
N SER A 198 -15.01 2.67 -7.13
CA SER A 198 -15.65 3.61 -6.20
C SER A 198 -14.94 4.97 -6.13
N GLN A 199 -13.63 5.01 -6.37
CA GLN A 199 -12.85 6.25 -6.46
C GLN A 199 -13.03 6.99 -7.80
N LEU A 200 -13.39 6.28 -8.87
CA LEU A 200 -13.67 6.86 -10.20
C LEU A 200 -15.09 7.45 -10.32
N LEU A 201 -16.07 6.87 -9.61
CA LEU A 201 -17.49 7.21 -9.75
C LEU A 201 -17.86 8.55 -9.08
N ASN A 202 -18.34 9.51 -9.88
CA ASN A 202 -19.01 10.72 -9.42
C ASN A 202 -20.41 10.84 -10.04
N LYS A 203 -21.28 11.70 -9.48
CA LYS A 203 -22.65 11.93 -9.99
C LYS A 203 -22.70 12.42 -11.46
N SER A 204 -21.60 12.96 -11.97
CA SER A 204 -21.44 13.40 -13.37
C SER A 204 -21.22 12.24 -14.35
N ASN A 205 -20.77 11.08 -13.87
CA ASN A 205 -20.31 9.96 -14.69
C ASN A 205 -20.97 8.63 -14.30
N TRP A 206 -21.79 8.61 -13.24
CA TRP A 206 -22.64 7.48 -12.87
C TRP A 206 -23.83 7.90 -12.00
N PHE A 207 -24.87 7.07 -11.95
CA PHE A 207 -26.14 7.36 -11.27
C PHE A 207 -26.04 7.49 -9.73
N PHE A 208 -25.05 6.86 -9.09
CA PHE A 208 -24.87 6.83 -7.62
C PHE A 208 -23.40 6.64 -7.22
N LYS A 209 -22.95 7.25 -6.12
CA LYS A 209 -21.56 7.10 -5.62
C LYS A 209 -21.45 5.94 -4.64
N TRP A 210 -20.60 4.97 -4.94
CA TRP A 210 -20.42 3.78 -4.12
C TRP A 210 -19.77 4.12 -2.76
N PRO A 211 -20.20 3.47 -1.65
CA PRO A 211 -19.69 3.80 -0.34
C PRO A 211 -18.24 3.35 -0.17
N LEU A 212 -17.35 4.32 -0.01
CA LEU A 212 -16.04 4.12 0.59
C LEU A 212 -16.16 4.45 2.07
N PHE A 213 -15.90 3.49 2.96
CA PHE A 213 -15.88 3.71 4.40
C PHE A 213 -14.60 4.47 4.80
N ALA A 214 -14.44 5.71 4.32
CA ALA A 214 -13.38 6.60 4.75
C ALA A 214 -13.84 7.35 6.01
N ILE A 215 -13.05 7.29 7.08
CA ILE A 215 -13.29 8.09 8.28
C ILE A 215 -13.06 9.55 7.90
N ARG A 216 -14.12 10.36 7.92
CA ARG A 216 -14.00 11.83 7.81
C ARG A 216 -13.14 12.31 8.98
N HIS A 217 -11.90 12.73 8.71
CA HIS A 217 -11.15 13.49 9.70
C HIS A 217 -11.99 14.70 10.11
N ARG A 218 -12.25 14.81 11.41
CA ARG A 218 -12.98 15.93 12.00
C ARG A 218 -12.26 17.21 11.56
N PRO A 219 -12.93 18.19 10.92
CA PRO A 219 -12.30 19.49 10.73
C PRO A 219 -11.89 20.00 12.12
N ALA A 220 -10.68 20.57 12.20
CA ALA A 220 -10.16 21.20 13.41
C ALA A 220 -11.27 22.06 14.05
N THR A 221 -11.64 21.74 15.28
CA THR A 221 -12.59 22.56 16.05
C THR A 221 -12.03 23.97 16.17
N ASP A 222 -12.89 25.00 16.21
CA ASP A 222 -12.46 26.42 16.20
C ASP A 222 -11.46 26.80 17.31
N ALA A 223 -11.25 25.95 18.32
CA ALA A 223 -10.17 26.05 19.30
C ALA A 223 -8.74 25.87 18.70
N GLU A 224 -8.59 25.13 17.60
CA GLU A 224 -7.30 24.93 16.91
C GLU A 224 -6.94 26.11 15.99
N LYS A 225 -7.94 26.83 15.45
CA LYS A 225 -7.73 28.07 14.68
C LYS A 225 -7.24 29.23 15.53
N LEU A 226 -7.44 29.18 16.85
CA LEU A 226 -6.94 30.19 17.79
C LEU A 226 -5.45 30.00 18.15
N LEU A 227 -4.81 28.93 17.67
CA LEU A 227 -3.39 28.64 17.86
C LEU A 227 -2.54 28.97 16.63
N GLU A 228 -3.14 29.47 15.54
CA GLU A 228 -2.38 30.04 14.44
C GLU A 228 -1.85 31.44 14.87
N PRO A 229 -0.53 31.68 14.82
CA PRO A 229 -0.01 33.01 15.10
C PRO A 229 -0.45 33.99 14.00
N ALA A 230 -0.90 35.18 14.41
CA ALA A 230 -1.35 36.28 13.56
C ALA A 230 -0.26 36.80 12.62
#